data_AF-A0AAV4XCQ6-F1
#
_entry.id   AF-A0AAV4XCQ6-F1
#
_cell.length_a   1.000
_cell.length_b   1.000
_cell.length_c   1.000
_cell.angle_alpha   90.00
_cell.angle_beta   90.00
_cell.angle_gamma   90.00
#
_symmetry.space_group_name_H-M   'P 1'
#
loop_
_entity.id
_entity.type
_entity.pdbx_description
1 polymer ?
#
loop_
_entity_poly.entity_id
_entity_poly.type
_entity_poly.pdbx_seq_one_letter_code
_entity_poly.pdbx_strand_id
1 'polypeptide(L)'
;MKEKEEASKLFKGKKGKKLEVEIGKRSRTFVPGGNVPGTSEEKSSGPTSADVEAIRDAIKNATTLEEVERLKQMLKSGQIPKKAGTSSQNKVAIL
;
A
#
# COMPACT_ATOMS: atom_id res chain seq x y z
N MET A 1 -11.13 42.22 -21.90
CA MET A 1 -11.40 40.81 -22.29
C MET A 1 -10.19 40.17 -23.00
N LYS A 2 -8.95 40.53 -22.67
CA LYS A 2 -7.75 40.08 -23.41
C LYS A 2 -7.46 38.59 -23.19
N GLU A 3 -7.52 38.16 -21.93
CA GLU A 3 -7.24 36.77 -21.54
C GLU A 3 -8.24 35.77 -22.15
N LYS A 4 -9.52 36.17 -22.27
CA LYS A 4 -10.57 35.34 -22.88
C LYS A 4 -10.29 35.05 -24.36
N GLU A 5 -9.80 36.04 -25.09
CA GLU A 5 -9.47 35.87 -26.51
C GLU A 5 -8.22 35.02 -26.72
N GLU A 6 -7.21 35.19 -25.87
CA GLU A 6 -5.97 34.40 -25.91
C GLU A 6 -6.24 32.93 -25.59
N ALA A 7 -7.08 32.64 -24.58
CA ALA A 7 -7.52 31.28 -24.27
C ALA A 7 -8.30 30.66 -25.45
N SER A 8 -9.21 31.41 -26.07
CA SER A 8 -9.94 30.96 -27.26
C SER A 8 -8.99 30.60 -28.40
N LYS A 9 -7.96 31.41 -28.65
CA LYS A 9 -6.92 31.13 -29.66
C LYS A 9 -6.10 29.87 -29.32
N LEU A 10 -5.76 29.67 -28.05
CA LEU A 10 -4.97 28.52 -27.57
C LEU A 10 -5.71 27.18 -27.75
N PHE A 11 -7.02 27.15 -27.49
CA PHE A 11 -7.81 25.92 -27.47
C PHE A 11 -8.57 25.60 -28.79
N LYS A 12 -8.69 26.55 -29.72
CA LYS A 12 -9.48 26.40 -30.97
C LYS A 12 -8.93 25.34 -31.96
N GLY A 13 -7.62 25.05 -31.93
CA GLY A 13 -6.95 24.15 -32.89
C GLY A 13 -6.91 22.67 -32.46
N LYS A 14 -6.50 21.78 -33.37
CA LYS A 14 -6.31 20.34 -33.06
C LYS A 14 -5.34 20.11 -31.88
N LYS A 15 -4.30 20.93 -31.76
CA LYS A 15 -3.36 20.91 -30.62
C LYS A 15 -4.02 21.40 -29.32
N GLY A 16 -4.82 22.46 -29.40
CA GLY A 16 -5.60 22.99 -28.29
C GLY A 16 -6.60 21.98 -27.73
N LYS A 17 -7.36 21.30 -28.60
CA LYS A 17 -8.27 20.22 -28.19
C LYS A 17 -7.56 19.04 -27.51
N LYS A 18 -6.35 18.68 -27.97
CA LYS A 18 -5.53 17.67 -27.29
C LYS A 18 -5.11 18.15 -25.90
N LEU A 19 -4.71 19.41 -25.78
CA LEU A 19 -4.33 20.03 -24.52
C LEU A 19 -5.50 20.09 -23.53
N GLU A 20 -6.71 20.41 -23.98
CA GLU A 20 -7.93 20.38 -23.15
C GLU A 20 -8.19 18.99 -22.56
N VAL A 21 -8.12 17.95 -23.40
CA VAL A 21 -8.28 16.55 -22.96
C VAL A 21 -7.16 16.12 -22.02
N GLU A 22 -5.92 16.53 -22.28
CA GLU A 22 -4.76 16.17 -21.46
C GLU A 22 -4.76 16.90 -20.11
N ILE A 23 -5.18 18.16 -20.08
CA ILE A 23 -5.41 18.93 -18.86
C ILE A 23 -6.52 18.27 -18.04
N GLY A 24 -7.67 17.92 -18.63
CA GLY A 24 -8.74 17.23 -17.90
C GLY A 24 -8.34 15.86 -17.33
N LYS A 25 -7.41 15.15 -17.99
CA LYS A 25 -6.85 13.88 -17.50
C LYS A 25 -5.77 14.07 -16.42
N ARG A 26 -4.99 15.15 -16.48
CA ARG A 26 -3.94 15.45 -15.48
C ARG A 26 -4.44 16.27 -14.30
N SER A 27 -5.53 17.01 -14.45
CA SER A 27 -6.14 17.83 -13.39
C SER A 27 -6.81 16.90 -12.38
N ARG A 28 -6.02 16.42 -11.42
CA ARG A 28 -6.49 15.75 -10.19
C ARG A 28 -7.14 16.78 -9.27
N THR A 29 -8.19 17.46 -9.74
CA THR A 29 -8.98 18.33 -8.88
C THR A 29 -9.75 17.45 -7.90
N PHE A 30 -9.57 17.71 -6.62
CA PHE A 30 -10.32 17.07 -5.54
C PHE A 30 -11.82 17.31 -5.78
N VAL A 31 -12.55 16.24 -6.06
CA VAL A 31 -14.02 16.26 -6.03
C VAL A 31 -14.40 16.02 -4.57
N PRO A 32 -15.02 16.97 -3.85
CA PRO A 32 -15.48 16.73 -2.49
C PRO A 32 -16.44 15.52 -2.47
N GLY A 33 -16.02 14.43 -1.84
CA GLY A 33 -16.76 13.16 -1.83
C GLY A 33 -16.51 12.21 -3.01
N GLY A 34 -15.63 12.56 -3.96
CA GLY A 34 -15.21 11.67 -5.04
C GLY A 34 -13.95 10.88 -4.70
N ASN A 35 -13.80 9.69 -5.27
CA ASN A 35 -12.62 8.85 -5.07
C ASN A 35 -11.36 9.52 -5.64
N VAL A 36 -10.30 9.62 -4.84
CA VAL A 36 -9.03 10.26 -5.22
C VAL A 36 -8.21 9.27 -6.06
N PRO A 37 -7.77 9.61 -7.29
CA PRO A 37 -6.95 8.71 -8.10
C PRO A 37 -5.54 8.60 -7.51
N GLY A 38 -5.28 7.53 -6.78
CA GLY A 38 -4.07 7.32 -5.96
C GLY A 38 -4.39 6.84 -4.54
N THR A 39 -5.63 7.06 -4.09
CA THR A 39 -6.26 6.15 -3.13
C THR A 39 -6.87 5.02 -3.98
N SER A 40 -6.04 4.17 -4.57
CA SER A 40 -6.43 2.78 -4.47
C SER A 40 -6.75 2.61 -2.99
N GLU A 41 -7.97 2.19 -2.72
CA GLU A 41 -8.24 1.44 -1.53
C GLU A 41 -7.14 0.39 -1.47
N GLU A 42 -5.99 0.72 -0.89
CA GLU A 42 -5.27 -0.19 -0.03
C GLU A 42 -6.31 -0.44 1.06
N LYS A 43 -7.26 -1.31 0.69
CA LYS A 43 -7.95 -2.15 1.62
C LYS A 43 -6.84 -2.51 2.57
N SER A 44 -7.01 -2.17 3.83
CA SER A 44 -6.33 -2.86 4.90
C SER A 44 -6.72 -4.33 4.75
N SER A 45 -6.13 -4.97 3.73
CA SER A 45 -6.30 -6.35 3.43
C SER A 45 -5.65 -6.96 4.64
N GLY A 46 -6.46 -7.62 5.46
CA GLY A 46 -5.94 -8.41 6.55
C GLY A 46 -4.85 -9.37 6.03
N PRO A 47 -4.18 -10.07 6.96
CA PRO A 47 -3.16 -11.05 6.63
C PRO A 47 -3.51 -11.82 5.35
N THR A 48 -2.58 -11.88 4.41
CA THR A 48 -2.78 -12.66 3.18
C THR A 48 -3.06 -14.12 3.54
N SER A 49 -3.63 -14.91 2.63
CA SER A 49 -3.85 -16.34 2.90
C SER A 49 -2.57 -17.06 3.35
N ALA A 50 -1.44 -16.71 2.74
CA ALA A 50 -0.11 -17.21 3.09
C ALA A 50 0.31 -16.79 4.51
N ASP A 51 -0.01 -15.56 4.91
CA ASP A 51 0.25 -15.09 6.28
C ASP A 51 -0.59 -15.87 7.30
N VAL A 52 -1.86 -16.13 7.00
CA VAL A 52 -2.74 -16.91 7.88
C VAL A 52 -2.24 -18.35 8.03
N GLU A 53 -1.67 -18.93 6.98
CA GLU A 53 -1.01 -20.24 7.05
C GLU A 53 0.27 -20.19 7.90
N ALA A 54 1.13 -19.19 7.69
CA ALA A 54 2.35 -19.04 8.49
C ALA A 54 2.04 -18.85 9.98
N ILE A 55 1.00 -18.09 10.31
CA ILE A 55 0.52 -17.91 11.69
C ILE A 55 0.04 -19.25 12.28
N ARG A 56 -0.78 -19.99 11.52
CA ARG A 56 -1.29 -21.29 11.96
C ARG A 56 -0.16 -22.30 12.19
N ASP A 57 0.83 -22.33 11.30
CA ASP A 57 1.96 -23.24 11.42
C ASP A 57 2.89 -22.85 12.58
N ALA A 58 3.13 -21.56 12.80
CA ALA A 58 3.90 -21.09 13.95
C ALA A 58 3.24 -21.49 15.28
N ILE A 59 1.92 -21.34 15.38
CA ILE A 59 1.16 -21.73 16.60
C ILE A 59 1.19 -23.25 16.80
N LYS A 60 1.03 -24.04 15.73
CA LYS A 60 1.06 -25.51 15.82
C LYS A 60 2.43 -26.05 16.23
N ASN A 61 3.52 -25.39 15.80
CA ASN A 61 4.88 -25.80 16.10
C ASN A 61 5.43 -25.23 17.41
N ALA A 62 4.70 -24.33 18.07
CA ALA A 62 5.10 -23.79 19.37
C ALA A 62 5.11 -24.91 20.42
N THR A 63 6.22 -25.03 21.15
CA THR A 63 6.40 -26.12 22.13
C THR A 63 6.19 -25.67 23.57
N THR A 64 6.14 -24.36 23.82
CA THR A 64 5.97 -23.77 25.15
C THR A 64 4.84 -22.75 25.18
N LEU A 65 4.29 -22.50 26.37
CA LEU A 65 3.23 -21.50 26.57
C LEU A 65 3.75 -20.08 26.30
N GLU A 66 5.00 -19.81 26.70
CA GLU A 66 5.67 -18.54 26.49
C GLU A 66 5.80 -18.20 25.00
N GLU A 67 6.06 -19.21 24.17
CA GLU A 67 6.16 -19.02 22.72
C GLU A 67 4.79 -18.69 22.09
N VAL A 68 3.72 -19.32 22.56
CA VAL A 68 2.35 -18.99 22.16
C VAL A 68 1.97 -17.56 22.58
N GLU A 69 2.34 -17.14 23.80
CA GLU A 69 2.09 -15.79 24.28
C GLU A 69 2.85 -14.73 23.46
N ARG A 70 4.11 -15.02 23.12
CA ARG A 70 4.91 -14.16 22.24
C ARG A 70 4.27 -14.02 20.86
N LEU A 71 3.83 -15.13 20.25
CA LEU A 71 3.12 -15.09 18.97
C LEU A 71 1.84 -14.25 19.07
N LYS A 72 1.07 -14.41 20.15
CA LYS A 72 -0.14 -13.59 20.40
C LYS A 72 0.16 -12.10 20.52
N GLN A 73 1.23 -11.72 21.23
CA GLN A 73 1.65 -10.32 21.33
C GLN A 73 2.11 -9.75 19.98
N MET A 74 2.85 -10.53 19.20
CA MET A 74 3.33 -10.17 17.86
C MET A 74 2.16 -9.88 16.89
N LEU A 75 1.12 -10.71 16.92
CA LEU A 75 -0.06 -10.50 16.07
C LEU A 75 -0.85 -9.25 16.48
N LYS A 76 -0.95 -8.97 17.79
CA LYS A 76 -1.59 -7.74 18.27
C LYS A 76 -0.88 -6.47 17.81
N SER A 77 0.44 -6.52 17.64
CA SER A 77 1.22 -5.40 17.10
C SER A 77 1.24 -5.34 15.57
N GLY A 78 0.53 -6.24 14.88
CA GLY A 78 0.44 -6.28 13.42
C GLY A 78 1.65 -6.93 12.73
N GLN A 79 2.52 -7.60 13.49
CA GLN A 79 3.65 -8.34 12.93
C GLN A 79 3.23 -9.78 12.59
N ILE A 80 3.61 -10.24 11.40
CA ILE A 80 3.32 -11.60 10.95
C ILE A 80 4.60 -12.45 11.03
N PRO A 81 4.56 -13.62 11.68
CA PRO A 81 5.67 -14.55 11.69
C PRO A 81 6.04 -14.93 10.25
N LYS A 82 7.26 -14.61 9.83
CA LYS A 82 7.78 -15.07 8.54
C LYS A 82 8.10 -16.57 8.65
N LYS A 83 7.81 -17.34 7.61
CA LYS A 83 8.16 -18.78 7.54
C LYS A 83 9.58 -18.97 8.06
N ALA A 84 9.71 -19.76 9.12
CA ALA A 84 10.97 -20.11 9.76
C ALA A 84 11.83 -20.91 8.78
N GLY A 85 12.54 -20.18 7.92
CA GLY A 85 13.53 -20.73 6.98
C GLY A 85 14.86 -20.00 7.06
N THR A 86 14.88 -18.70 7.41
CA THR A 86 16.13 -17.94 7.51
C THR A 86 15.96 -16.71 8.39
N SER A 87 16.29 -16.79 9.68
CA SER A 87 16.65 -15.61 10.46
C SER A 87 17.79 -15.93 11.42
N SER A 88 18.99 -15.60 10.94
CA SER A 88 20.15 -15.16 11.70
C SER A 88 20.69 -16.11 12.77
N GLN A 89 21.64 -16.94 12.34
CA GLN A 89 22.71 -17.50 13.16
C GLN A 89 23.30 -16.42 14.07
N ASN A 90 23.02 -16.47 15.38
CA ASN A 90 23.83 -15.80 16.37
C ASN A 90 25.20 -16.49 16.42
N LYS A 91 26.16 -16.02 15.61
CA LYS A 91 27.58 -16.30 15.88
C LYS A 91 28.01 -15.41 17.04
N VAL A 92 27.94 -15.95 18.25
CA VAL A 92 28.73 -15.42 19.37
C VAL A 92 30.18 -15.82 19.08
N ALA A 93 30.98 -14.85 18.60
CA ALA A 93 32.41 -14.99 18.58
C ALA A 93 32.91 -14.84 20.03
N ILE A 94 33.23 -15.97 20.67
CA ILE A 94 34.09 -15.98 21.85
C ILE A 94 35.52 -16.04 21.31
N LEU A 95 36.28 -14.98 21.56
CA LEU A 95 37.74 -14.92 21.47
C LEU A 95 38.25 -14.58 22.88
#